data_AF-A0A433UJP1-F1
#
_entry.id   AF-A0A433UJP1-F1
#
_cell.length_a   1.000
_cell.length_b   1.000
_cell.length_c   1.000
_cell.angle_alpha   90.00
_cell.angle_beta   90.00
_cell.angle_gamma   90.00
#
_symmetry.space_group_name_H-M   'P 1'
#
loop_
_entity.id
_entity.type
_entity.pdbx_description
1 polymer ?
#
loop_
_entity_poly.entity_id
_entity_poly.type
_entity_poly.pdbx_seq_one_letter_code
_entity_poly.pdbx_strand_id
1 'polypeptide(L)'
;MVSTFPNSSTVNLTNVRLEIRSLQPQLVEWRRRIHQKPELGFQEKLTAEFISQKLQSWGIEHQTEIAETGIVAIIKGEKSGNEQVLAIRADMDALPILEANEVAYCSQHDGVMHACGHDGHTAIALGTAYYLHHHRQDF
;
A
#
# COMPACT_ATOMS: atom_id res chain seq x y z
N MET A 1 -0.53 -32.69 1.17
CA MET A 1 -1.44 -31.58 1.52
C MET A 1 -1.01 -31.06 2.88
N VAL A 2 0.00 -30.19 2.93
CA VAL A 2 0.45 -29.59 4.20
C VAL A 2 -0.39 -28.34 4.38
N SER A 3 -1.52 -28.47 5.06
CA SER A 3 -2.26 -27.32 5.55
C SER A 3 -1.47 -26.75 6.73
N THR A 4 -0.57 -25.80 6.45
CA THR A 4 -0.08 -24.91 7.50
C THR A 4 -1.19 -23.91 7.77
N PHE A 5 -2.12 -24.27 8.66
CA PHE A 5 -2.85 -23.25 9.38
C PHE A 5 -1.80 -22.36 10.06
N PRO A 6 -1.76 -21.05 9.80
CA PRO A 6 -0.86 -20.19 10.54
C PRO A 6 -1.28 -20.30 12.00
N ASN A 7 -0.37 -20.84 12.80
CA ASN A 7 -0.44 -20.76 14.25
C ASN A 7 -0.73 -19.29 14.58
N SER A 8 -1.73 -19.03 15.43
CA SER A 8 -2.07 -17.67 15.87
C SER A 8 -0.89 -17.15 16.69
N SER A 9 0.15 -16.69 16.00
CA SER A 9 1.14 -15.79 16.57
C SER A 9 0.34 -14.56 16.95
N THR A 10 -0.03 -14.47 18.22
CA THR A 10 -0.72 -13.34 18.81
C THR A 10 0.16 -12.12 18.62
N VAL A 11 -0.04 -11.39 17.52
CA VAL A 11 0.59 -10.09 17.31
C VAL A 11 0.23 -9.26 18.53
N ASN A 12 1.23 -8.86 19.31
CA ASN A 12 0.99 -8.05 20.50
C ASN A 12 0.60 -6.63 20.05
N LEU A 13 -0.69 -6.40 19.91
CA LEU A 13 -1.26 -5.13 19.45
C LEU A 13 -1.33 -4.06 20.54
N THR A 14 -0.83 -4.33 21.75
CA THR A 14 -0.90 -3.40 22.89
C THR A 14 -0.12 -2.11 22.61
N ASN A 15 0.95 -2.19 21.81
CA ASN A 15 1.78 -1.04 21.44
C ASN A 15 1.35 -0.39 20.10
N VAL A 16 0.32 -0.91 19.44
CA VAL A 16 -0.19 -0.34 18.18
C VAL A 16 -1.38 0.55 18.49
N ARG A 17 -1.31 1.83 18.09
CA ARG A 17 -2.39 2.80 18.29
C ARG A 17 -3.71 2.27 17.72
N LEU A 18 -4.81 2.52 18.41
CA LEU A 18 -6.14 1.99 18.07
C LEU A 18 -6.62 2.44 16.68
N GLU A 19 -6.30 3.67 16.28
CA GLU A 19 -6.63 4.20 14.96
C GLU A 19 -5.95 3.39 13.85
N ILE A 20 -4.66 3.05 14.02
CA ILE A 20 -3.90 2.23 13.07
C ILE A 20 -4.50 0.83 12.98
N ARG A 21 -4.86 0.23 14.13
CA ARG A 21 -5.53 -1.08 14.17
C ARG A 21 -6.86 -1.04 13.43
N SER A 22 -7.60 0.05 13.56
CA SER A 22 -8.91 0.23 12.91
C SER A 22 -8.81 0.37 11.39
N LEU A 23 -7.63 0.70 10.84
CA LEU A 23 -7.39 0.73 9.39
C LEU A 23 -7.23 -0.67 8.77
N GLN A 24 -6.98 -1.71 9.57
CA GLN A 24 -6.65 -3.05 9.05
C GLN A 24 -7.63 -3.57 7.99
N PRO A 25 -8.97 -3.50 8.16
CA PRO A 25 -9.91 -3.98 7.14
C PRO A 25 -9.75 -3.26 5.79
N GLN A 26 -9.51 -1.95 5.85
CA GLN A 26 -9.31 -1.12 4.67
C GLN A 26 -7.96 -1.40 3.99
N LEU A 27 -6.89 -1.64 4.76
CA LEU A 27 -5.60 -2.05 4.20
C LEU A 27 -5.69 -3.40 3.48
N VAL A 28 -6.44 -4.36 4.06
CA VAL A 28 -6.70 -5.66 3.43
C VAL A 28 -7.51 -5.50 2.15
N GLU A 29 -8.52 -4.63 2.16
CA GLU A 29 -9.31 -4.32 0.96
C GLU A 29 -8.41 -3.75 -0.16
N TRP A 30 -7.58 -2.76 0.14
CA TRP A 30 -6.67 -2.15 -0.84
C TRP A 30 -5.66 -3.16 -1.36
N ARG A 31 -5.02 -3.92 -0.47
CA ARG A 31 -4.08 -4.99 -0.84
C ARG A 31 -4.73 -5.97 -1.81
N ARG A 32 -5.95 -6.44 -1.51
CA ARG A 32 -6.68 -7.39 -2.38
C ARG A 32 -7.06 -6.77 -3.72
N ARG A 33 -7.49 -5.51 -3.73
CA ARG A 33 -7.80 -4.77 -4.96
C ARG A 33 -6.58 -4.66 -5.87
N ILE A 34 -5.41 -4.34 -5.32
CA ILE A 34 -4.15 -4.25 -6.06
C ILE A 34 -3.73 -5.65 -6.53
N HIS A 35 -3.81 -6.66 -5.67
CA HIS A 35 -3.50 -8.05 -6.03
C HIS A 35 -4.29 -8.57 -7.23
N GLN A 36 -5.58 -8.23 -7.31
CA GLN A 36 -6.47 -8.67 -8.39
C GLN A 36 -6.13 -8.04 -9.75
N LYS A 37 -5.41 -6.92 -9.79
CA LYS A 37 -5.08 -6.19 -11.03
C LYS A 37 -3.58 -5.91 -11.10
N PRO A 38 -2.74 -6.95 -11.10
CA PRO A 38 -1.31 -6.77 -11.08
C PRO A 38 -0.82 -6.27 -12.45
N GLU A 39 0.22 -5.44 -12.43
CA GLU A 39 0.80 -4.82 -13.63
C GLU A 39 2.32 -4.97 -13.60
N LEU A 40 2.95 -5.18 -14.76
CA LEU A 40 4.40 -5.33 -14.84
C LEU A 40 5.11 -3.99 -14.62
N GLY A 41 6.42 -4.07 -14.37
CA GLY A 41 7.32 -2.92 -14.29
C GLY A 41 7.07 -1.89 -15.40
N PHE A 42 6.91 -0.62 -15.02
CA PHE A 42 6.62 0.54 -15.88
C PHE A 42 5.24 0.52 -16.56
N GLN A 43 4.34 -0.38 -16.17
CA GLN A 43 2.99 -0.50 -16.72
C GLN A 43 1.90 -0.38 -15.65
N GLU A 44 2.25 0.00 -14.41
CA GLU A 44 1.43 0.06 -13.20
C GLU A 44 0.41 1.21 -13.19
N LYS A 45 -0.29 1.43 -14.31
CA LYS A 45 -1.20 2.57 -14.51
C LYS A 45 -2.43 2.49 -13.60
N LEU A 46 -3.04 1.31 -13.48
CA LEU A 46 -4.21 1.11 -12.61
C LEU A 46 -3.84 1.29 -11.13
N THR A 47 -2.66 0.79 -10.75
CA THR A 47 -2.16 0.92 -9.37
C THR A 47 -1.81 2.37 -9.05
N ALA A 48 -1.09 3.05 -9.94
CA ALA A 48 -0.77 4.47 -9.80
C ALA A 48 -2.04 5.33 -9.74
N GLU A 49 -3.00 5.12 -10.64
CA GLU A 49 -4.28 5.84 -10.64
C GLU A 49 -5.03 5.63 -9.31
N PHE A 50 -5.10 4.39 -8.81
CA PHE A 50 -5.74 4.08 -7.54
C PHE A 50 -5.12 4.85 -6.37
N ILE A 51 -3.80 4.90 -6.29
CA ILE A 51 -3.07 5.64 -5.25
C ILE A 51 -3.34 7.14 -5.38
N SER A 52 -3.21 7.70 -6.60
CA SER A 52 -3.44 9.12 -6.86
C SER A 52 -4.85 9.56 -6.47
N GLN A 53 -5.88 8.78 -6.84
CA GLN A 53 -7.27 9.05 -6.44
C GLN A 53 -7.45 9.08 -4.92
N LYS A 54 -6.79 8.16 -4.19
CA LYS A 54 -6.83 8.15 -2.72
C LYS A 54 -6.15 9.38 -2.13
N LEU A 55 -4.93 9.68 -2.55
CA LEU A 55 -4.18 10.86 -2.10
C LEU A 55 -4.95 12.16 -2.38
N GLN A 56 -5.54 12.28 -3.58
CA GLN A 56 -6.38 13.41 -3.98
C GLN A 56 -7.61 13.54 -3.07
N SER A 57 -8.29 12.43 -2.76
CA SER A 57 -9.48 12.44 -1.88
C SER A 57 -9.18 12.90 -0.45
N TRP A 58 -7.91 12.82 -0.02
CA TRP A 58 -7.45 13.29 1.29
C TRP A 58 -6.79 14.67 1.22
N GLY A 59 -6.67 15.28 0.03
CA GLY A 59 -5.97 16.55 -0.12
C GLY A 59 -4.45 16.47 0.10
N ILE A 60 -3.86 15.29 -0.10
CA ILE A 60 -2.41 15.11 -0.05
C ILE A 60 -1.80 15.54 -1.38
N GLU A 61 -0.92 16.54 -1.33
CA GLU A 61 -0.14 16.98 -2.49
C GLU A 61 0.79 15.85 -2.94
N HIS A 62 0.71 15.51 -4.24
CA HIS A 62 1.51 14.46 -4.84
C HIS A 62 1.76 14.74 -6.32
N GLN A 63 2.85 14.17 -6.83
CA GLN A 63 3.21 14.15 -8.24
C GLN A 63 3.05 12.72 -8.76
N THR A 64 2.55 12.61 -9.99
CA THR A 64 2.40 11.35 -10.73
C THR A 64 3.33 11.35 -11.93
N GLU A 65 3.37 10.24 -12.66
CA GLU A 65 4.14 10.09 -13.90
C GLU A 65 5.66 10.27 -13.72
N ILE A 66 6.17 10.06 -12.51
CA ILE A 66 7.61 10.07 -12.22
C ILE A 66 8.20 8.77 -12.77
N ALA A 67 9.04 8.85 -13.79
CA ALA A 67 9.55 7.68 -14.50
C ALA A 67 8.40 6.74 -14.94
N GLU A 68 7.43 7.30 -15.67
CA GLU A 68 6.24 6.66 -16.24
C GLU A 68 5.08 6.47 -15.25
N THR A 69 5.26 5.67 -14.19
CA THR A 69 4.16 5.28 -13.28
C THR A 69 4.39 5.68 -11.83
N GLY A 70 5.58 6.17 -11.49
CA GLY A 70 5.95 6.53 -10.12
C GLY A 70 5.14 7.68 -9.55
N ILE A 71 4.92 7.61 -8.23
CA ILE A 71 4.20 8.62 -7.45
C ILE A 71 5.07 9.07 -6.28
N VAL A 72 5.13 10.38 -6.07
CA VAL A 72 5.79 10.99 -4.91
C VAL A 72 4.77 11.87 -4.19
N ALA A 73 4.57 11.62 -2.89
CA ALA A 73 3.68 12.41 -2.04
C ALA A 73 4.46 13.03 -0.88
N ILE A 74 4.11 14.26 -0.50
CA ILE A 74 4.76 14.96 0.62
C ILE A 74 3.71 15.23 1.70
N ILE A 75 4.01 14.80 2.93
CA ILE A 75 3.20 15.10 4.11
C ILE A 75 4.05 15.97 5.03
N LYS A 76 3.72 17.26 5.09
CA LYS A 76 4.41 18.22 5.94
C LYS A 76 3.78 18.25 7.34
N GLY A 77 4.59 18.05 8.38
CA GLY A 77 4.20 18.23 9.77
C GLY A 77 3.89 19.70 10.10
N GLU A 78 3.18 19.91 11.20
CA GLU A 78 2.75 21.24 11.67
C GLU A 78 3.57 21.71 12.89
N LYS A 79 4.43 20.87 13.49
CA LYS A 79 5.29 21.32 14.58
C LYS A 79 6.43 22.20 14.07
N SER A 80 6.53 23.38 14.66
CA SER A 80 7.63 24.32 14.42
C SER A 80 8.98 23.75 14.87
N GLY A 81 10.04 24.05 14.13
CA GLY A 81 11.43 23.76 14.51
C GLY A 81 11.93 22.35 14.20
N ASN A 82 11.12 21.52 13.54
CA ASN A 82 11.54 20.20 13.05
C ASN A 82 11.66 20.20 11.52
N GLU A 83 12.89 20.17 11.00
CA GLU A 83 13.18 20.12 9.56
C GLU A 83 13.59 18.71 9.09
N GLN A 84 13.44 17.69 9.94
CA GLN A 84 13.82 16.33 9.59
C GLN A 84 12.86 15.75 8.54
N VAL A 85 13.42 15.10 7.53
CA VAL A 85 12.66 14.43 6.47
C VAL A 85 12.95 12.94 6.51
N LEU A 86 11.88 12.14 6.54
CA LEU A 86 11.94 10.68 6.43
C LEU A 86 11.24 10.24 5.14
N ALA A 87 11.94 9.48 4.30
CA ALA A 87 11.37 8.87 3.11
C ALA A 87 10.86 7.45 3.42
N ILE A 88 9.62 7.16 3.00
CA ILE A 88 9.02 5.83 3.04
C ILE A 88 8.76 5.42 1.59
N ARG A 89 9.16 4.19 1.23
CA ARG A 89 9.12 3.71 -0.15
C ARG A 89 8.49 2.32 -0.22
N ALA A 90 7.62 2.12 -1.20
CA ALA A 90 7.04 0.83 -1.54
C ALA A 90 7.07 0.64 -3.07
N ASP A 91 7.34 -0.58 -3.50
CA ASP A 91 7.22 -0.97 -4.91
C ASP A 91 5.80 -1.39 -5.26
N MET A 92 5.43 -1.17 -6.52
CA MET A 92 4.09 -1.38 -7.06
C MET A 92 4.02 -2.43 -8.17
N ASP A 93 5.15 -2.91 -8.68
CA ASP A 93 5.19 -3.82 -9.83
C ASP A 93 4.87 -5.26 -9.45
N ALA A 94 4.39 -6.02 -10.42
CA ALA A 94 4.13 -7.44 -10.35
C ALA A 94 5.11 -8.24 -11.23
N LEU A 95 5.00 -9.57 -11.19
CA LEU A 95 5.86 -10.49 -11.92
C LEU A 95 5.11 -11.24 -13.02
N PRO A 96 5.77 -11.65 -14.12
CA PRO A 96 5.20 -12.46 -15.19
C PRO A 96 5.09 -13.92 -14.76
N ILE A 97 4.22 -14.19 -13.78
CA ILE A 97 3.99 -15.49 -13.16
C ILE A 97 2.49 -15.76 -13.21
N LEU A 98 2.11 -16.96 -13.68
CA LEU A 98 0.74 -17.44 -13.55
C LEU A 98 0.45 -17.72 -12.06
N GLU A 99 -0.55 -17.04 -11.52
CA GLU A 99 -0.97 -17.29 -10.14
C GLU A 99 -1.61 -18.69 -10.00
N ALA A 100 -1.05 -19.50 -9.10
CA ALA A 100 -1.54 -20.85 -8.81
C ALA A 100 -2.41 -20.94 -7.55
N ASN A 101 -2.69 -19.80 -6.90
CA ASN A 101 -3.51 -19.75 -5.70
C ASN A 101 -4.99 -19.94 -6.03
N GLU A 102 -5.74 -20.45 -5.06
CA GLU A 102 -7.20 -20.54 -5.11
C GLU A 102 -7.81 -19.64 -4.01
N VAL A 103 -7.75 -18.32 -4.24
CA VAL A 103 -8.28 -17.31 -3.32
C VAL A 103 -9.25 -16.37 -4.03
N ALA A 104 -10.22 -15.81 -3.31
CA ALA A 104 -11.24 -14.93 -3.89
C ALA A 104 -10.67 -13.62 -4.50
N TYR A 105 -9.40 -13.32 -4.26
CA TYR A 105 -8.69 -12.15 -4.74
C TYR A 105 -7.54 -12.47 -5.70
N CYS A 106 -7.52 -13.66 -6.31
CA CYS A 106 -6.52 -13.98 -7.36
C CYS A 106 -6.51 -12.93 -8.47
N SER A 107 -5.35 -12.80 -9.11
CA SER A 107 -5.13 -12.00 -10.30
C SER A 107 -6.20 -12.24 -11.35
N GLN A 108 -6.68 -11.15 -11.93
CA GLN A 108 -7.59 -11.13 -13.08
C GLN A 108 -6.81 -10.98 -14.39
N HIS A 109 -5.49 -10.85 -14.33
CA HIS A 109 -4.59 -10.74 -15.49
C HIS A 109 -3.79 -12.05 -15.62
N ASP A 110 -4.17 -12.87 -16.61
CA ASP A 110 -3.51 -14.16 -16.85
C ASP A 110 -2.00 -13.99 -17.04
N GLY A 111 -1.22 -14.80 -16.32
CA GLY A 111 0.24 -14.79 -16.40
C GLY A 111 0.92 -13.63 -15.66
N VAL A 112 0.19 -12.82 -14.89
CA VAL A 112 0.76 -11.74 -14.07
C VAL A 112 0.29 -11.88 -12.62
N MET A 113 1.21 -11.75 -11.65
CA MET A 113 0.91 -11.94 -10.23
C MET A 113 1.79 -11.06 -9.33
N HIS A 114 1.20 -10.49 -8.28
CA HIS A 114 1.97 -9.94 -7.16
C HIS A 114 2.56 -11.07 -6.29
N ALA A 115 3.61 -11.72 -6.78
CA ALA A 115 4.29 -12.82 -6.09
C ALA A 115 5.35 -12.37 -5.08
N CYS A 116 5.76 -11.09 -5.08
CA CYS A 116 6.73 -10.51 -4.14
C CYS A 116 6.08 -9.68 -3.00
N GLY A 117 4.75 -9.57 -2.97
CA GLY A 117 4.04 -8.82 -1.92
C GLY A 117 3.99 -7.30 -2.11
N HIS A 118 4.31 -6.78 -3.31
CA HIS A 118 4.31 -5.34 -3.63
C HIS A 118 2.91 -4.70 -3.47
N ASP A 119 1.86 -5.47 -3.69
CA ASP A 119 0.47 -5.13 -3.32
C ASP A 119 0.31 -4.84 -1.82
N GLY A 120 0.93 -5.64 -0.96
CA GLY A 120 0.95 -5.45 0.49
C GLY A 120 1.78 -4.24 0.91
N HIS A 121 2.99 -4.09 0.36
CA HIS A 121 3.86 -2.94 0.63
C HIS A 121 3.17 -1.63 0.25
N THR A 122 2.54 -1.60 -0.93
CA THR A 122 1.80 -0.43 -1.43
C THR A 122 0.61 -0.09 -0.54
N ALA A 123 -0.19 -1.08 -0.15
CA ALA A 123 -1.31 -0.86 0.77
C ALA A 123 -0.85 -0.31 2.13
N ILE A 124 0.26 -0.81 2.68
CA ILE A 124 0.84 -0.31 3.95
C ILE A 124 1.36 1.12 3.79
N ALA A 125 2.08 1.43 2.71
CA ALA A 125 2.58 2.78 2.45
C ALA A 125 1.44 3.78 2.29
N LEU A 126 0.37 3.40 1.58
CA LEU A 126 -0.83 4.23 1.43
C LEU A 126 -1.55 4.46 2.76
N GLY A 127 -1.68 3.41 3.59
CA GLY A 127 -2.21 3.53 4.95
C GLY A 127 -1.37 4.42 5.86
N THR A 128 -0.05 4.37 5.70
CA THR A 128 0.89 5.23 6.43
C THR A 128 0.70 6.69 6.01
N ALA A 129 0.57 6.97 4.71
CA ALA A 129 0.29 8.30 4.20
C ALA A 129 -1.04 8.84 4.74
N TYR A 130 -2.11 8.02 4.71
CA TYR A 130 -3.41 8.38 5.29
C TYR A 130 -3.28 8.76 6.77
N TYR A 131 -2.64 7.89 7.58
CA TYR A 131 -2.51 8.11 9.01
C TYR A 131 -1.70 9.37 9.33
N LEU A 132 -0.52 9.54 8.72
CA LEU A 132 0.34 10.69 8.96
C LEU A 132 -0.34 12.00 8.54
N HIS A 133 -1.08 12.01 7.43
CA HIS A 133 -1.78 13.22 6.99
C HIS A 133 -2.86 13.69 7.98
N HIS A 134 -3.53 12.76 8.67
CA HIS A 134 -4.52 13.10 9.70
C HIS A 134 -3.90 13.44 11.07
N HIS A 135 -2.59 13.31 11.22
CA HIS A 135 -1.86 13.53 12.47
C HIS A 135 -0.69 14.51 12.29
N ARG A 136 -0.79 15.44 11.34
CA ARG A 136 0.30 16.40 11.03
C ARG A 136 0.65 17.29 12.22
N GLN A 137 -0.28 17.52 13.15
CA GLN A 137 -0.04 18.23 14.41
C GLN A 137 0.90 17.51 15.39
N ASP A 138 1.11 16.20 15.21
CA ASP A 138 1.91 15.39 16.12
C ASP A 138 3.41 15.40 15.78
N PHE A 139 3.80 15.91 14.61
CA PHE A 139 5.19 15.92 14.14
C PHE A 139 5.60 17.17 13.37
#